data_AF-A0A367L7T6-F1
#
_entry.id   AF-A0A367L7T6-F1
#
_cell.length_a   1.000
_cell.length_b   1.000
_cell.length_c   1.000
_cell.angle_alpha   90.00
_cell.angle_beta   90.00
_cell.angle_gamma   90.00
#
_symmetry.space_group_name_H-M   'P 1'
#
loop_
_entity.id
_entity.type
_entity.pdbx_description
1 polymer ?
#
loop_
_entity_poly.entity_id
_entity_poly.type
_entity_poly.pdbx_seq_one_letter_code
_entity_poly.pdbx_strand_id
1 'polypeptide(L)'
;MDAEPDEVEKASIRDEGQGKVDLLHDVFERSRSRSEQRCPVPEWAIDDISFGVMVDPVITKTGKSYERASIMEHLRRHPSDPLTREPLVASELRPNLGLRQACDEFLENNGWAVDW
;
A
#
# COMPACT_ATOMS: atom_id res chain seq x y z
N MET A 1 -45.31 40.02 -4.02
CA MET A 1 -45.09 38.56 -4.15
C MET A 1 -44.32 38.19 -2.90
N ASP A 2 -45.05 38.08 -1.81
CA ASP A 2 -44.54 37.85 -0.47
C ASP A 2 -44.50 36.34 -0.29
N ALA A 3 -43.31 35.77 -0.09
CA ALA A 3 -43.19 34.36 0.21
C ALA A 3 -43.88 34.11 1.57
N GLU A 4 -44.86 33.19 1.59
CA GLU A 4 -45.57 32.79 2.80
C GLU A 4 -44.54 32.36 3.87
N PRO A 5 -44.72 32.77 5.14
CA PRO A 5 -43.73 32.60 6.21
C PRO A 5 -43.30 31.13 6.41
N ASP A 6 -44.17 30.18 6.07
CA ASP A 6 -43.94 28.73 6.12
C ASP A 6 -42.88 28.25 5.11
N GLU A 7 -42.74 28.89 3.94
CA GLU A 7 -41.71 28.54 2.95
C GLU A 7 -40.33 29.04 3.36
N VAL A 8 -40.26 30.20 4.02
CA VAL A 8 -39.00 30.74 4.56
C VAL A 8 -38.48 29.86 5.70
N GLU A 9 -39.36 29.38 6.57
CA GLU A 9 -39.01 28.48 7.67
C GLU A 9 -38.53 27.11 7.15
N LYS A 10 -39.22 26.52 6.17
CA LYS A 10 -38.77 25.28 5.51
C LYS A 10 -37.41 25.44 4.82
N ALA A 11 -37.17 26.57 4.17
CA ALA A 11 -35.89 26.85 3.52
C ALA A 11 -34.75 26.94 4.54
N SER A 12 -34.99 27.61 5.69
CA SER A 12 -34.02 27.69 6.77
C SER A 12 -33.69 26.31 7.36
N ILE A 13 -34.71 25.46 7.58
CA ILE A 13 -34.52 24.10 8.11
C ILE A 13 -33.70 23.24 7.14
N ARG A 14 -33.93 23.38 5.83
CA ARG A 14 -33.16 22.68 4.80
C ARG A 14 -31.70 23.14 4.75
N ASP A 15 -31.46 24.44 4.81
CA ASP A 15 -30.10 25.01 4.77
C ASP A 15 -29.28 24.57 5.99
N GLU A 16 -29.89 24.61 7.18
CA GLU A 16 -29.26 24.12 8.40
C GLU A 16 -29.01 22.60 8.38
N GLY A 17 -29.94 21.84 7.79
CA GLY A 17 -29.78 20.41 7.54
C GLY A 17 -28.62 20.10 6.60
N GLN A 18 -28.48 20.85 5.51
CA GLN A 18 -27.39 20.69 4.56
C GLN A 18 -26.03 21.00 5.22
N GLY A 19 -25.94 22.08 5.99
CA GLY A 19 -24.71 22.42 6.72
C GLY A 19 -24.29 21.34 7.72
N LYS A 20 -25.24 20.66 8.37
CA LYS A 20 -24.96 19.51 9.26
C LYS A 20 -24.47 18.28 8.49
N VAL A 21 -25.03 18.01 7.31
CA VAL A 21 -24.56 16.94 6.42
C VAL A 21 -23.14 17.20 5.94
N ASP A 22 -22.84 18.44 5.54
CA ASP A 22 -21.53 18.83 5.05
C ASP A 22 -20.48 18.74 6.17
N LEU A 23 -20.82 19.18 7.39
CA LEU A 23 -19.97 19.03 8.57
C LEU A 23 -19.72 17.56 8.91
N LEU A 24 -20.75 16.71 8.86
CA LEU A 24 -20.59 15.27 9.07
C LEU A 24 -19.62 14.68 8.05
N HIS A 25 -19.76 15.03 6.77
CA HIS A 25 -18.86 14.56 5.73
C HIS A 25 -17.42 14.98 6.02
N ASP A 26 -17.17 16.25 6.32
CA ASP A 26 -15.85 16.80 6.60
C ASP A 26 -15.21 16.19 7.87
N VAL A 27 -15.98 15.99 8.93
CA VAL A 27 -15.50 15.32 10.16
C VAL A 27 -15.16 13.86 9.90
N PHE A 28 -16.02 13.12 9.20
CA PHE A 28 -15.75 11.72 8.85
C PHE A 28 -14.56 11.60 7.91
N GLU A 29 -14.39 12.51 6.95
CA GLU A 29 -13.30 12.49 5.99
C GLU A 29 -11.96 12.86 6.63
N ARG A 30 -11.95 13.80 7.59
CA ARG A 30 -10.78 14.10 8.42
C ARG A 30 -10.45 13.01 9.44
N SER A 31 -11.49 12.34 9.94
CA SER A 31 -11.35 11.24 10.90
C SER A 31 -11.11 9.90 10.23
N ARG A 32 -11.27 9.79 8.89
CA ARG A 32 -10.87 8.59 8.16
C ARG A 32 -9.42 8.33 8.49
N SER A 33 -9.22 7.21 9.15
CA SER A 33 -7.90 6.79 9.58
C SER A 33 -7.01 6.67 8.33
N ARG A 34 -5.70 6.89 8.48
CA ARG A 34 -4.73 6.67 7.38
C ARG A 34 -4.87 5.25 6.79
N SER A 35 -5.40 4.31 7.57
CA SER A 35 -5.77 2.94 7.23
C SER A 35 -6.98 2.77 6.29
N GLU A 36 -7.85 3.77 6.12
CA GLU A 36 -9.01 3.71 5.19
C GLU A 36 -8.72 4.38 3.84
N GLN A 37 -7.61 5.11 3.74
CA GLN A 37 -7.07 5.52 2.47
C GLN A 37 -6.49 4.27 1.82
N ARG A 38 -6.92 3.95 0.59
CA ARG A 38 -6.33 2.87 -0.22
C ARG A 38 -4.88 3.25 -0.49
N CYS A 39 -4.00 3.00 0.47
CA CYS A 39 -2.58 3.24 0.33
C CYS A 39 -2.05 2.04 -0.46
N PRO A 40 -1.66 2.18 -1.73
CA PRO A 40 -1.02 1.07 -2.42
C PRO A 40 0.23 0.68 -1.65
N VAL A 41 0.49 -0.64 -1.56
CA VAL A 41 1.76 -1.14 -1.04
C VAL A 41 2.88 -0.46 -1.84
N PRO A 42 3.91 0.12 -1.18
CA PRO A 42 4.99 0.76 -1.90
C PRO A 42 5.71 -0.23 -2.82
N GLU A 43 6.03 0.20 -4.05
CA GLU A 43 6.67 -0.68 -5.05
C GLU A 43 7.98 -1.29 -4.55
N TRP A 44 8.72 -0.57 -3.70
CA TRP A 44 9.96 -1.08 -3.12
C TRP A 44 9.77 -2.25 -2.15
N ALA A 45 8.56 -2.46 -1.63
CA ALA A 45 8.23 -3.57 -0.74
C ALA A 45 7.71 -4.80 -1.49
N ILE A 46 7.44 -4.68 -2.80
CA ILE A 46 6.83 -5.72 -3.62
C ILE A 46 7.92 -6.53 -4.33
N ASP A 47 7.78 -7.85 -4.31
CA ASP A 47 8.62 -8.77 -5.07
C ASP A 47 8.19 -8.85 -6.54
N ASP A 48 9.09 -8.62 -7.48
CA ASP A 48 8.78 -8.64 -8.92
C ASP A 48 8.45 -10.06 -9.47
N ILE A 49 8.69 -11.11 -8.69
CA ILE A 49 8.40 -12.51 -9.08
C ILE A 49 7.03 -12.95 -8.55
N SER A 50 6.82 -12.86 -7.23
CA SER A 50 5.59 -13.30 -6.57
C SER A 50 4.50 -12.22 -6.51
N PHE A 51 4.86 -10.95 -6.72
CA PHE A 51 4.00 -9.77 -6.54
C PHE A 51 3.45 -9.59 -5.11
N GLY A 52 3.96 -10.35 -4.14
CA GLY A 52 3.66 -10.18 -2.71
C GLY A 52 4.62 -9.22 -2.01
N VAL A 53 4.29 -8.86 -0.77
CA VAL A 53 5.19 -8.11 0.11
C VAL A 53 6.40 -8.98 0.48
N MET A 54 7.60 -8.44 0.38
CA MET A 54 8.83 -9.13 0.78
C MET A 54 8.94 -9.25 2.29
N VAL A 55 9.21 -10.47 2.77
CA VAL A 55 9.45 -10.78 4.19
C VAL A 55 10.94 -11.07 4.44
N ASP A 56 11.60 -11.76 3.51
CA ASP A 56 13.04 -12.03 3.57
C ASP A 56 13.73 -11.59 2.28
N PRO A 57 13.81 -10.26 2.03
CA PRO A 57 14.40 -9.74 0.81
C PRO A 57 15.89 -10.08 0.70
N VAL A 58 16.27 -10.58 -0.47
CA VAL A 58 17.67 -10.83 -0.86
C VAL A 58 18.02 -10.00 -2.08
N ILE A 59 19.22 -9.43 -2.08
CA ILE A 59 19.75 -8.61 -3.16
C ILE A 59 20.66 -9.43 -4.07
N THR A 60 20.48 -9.26 -5.38
CA THR A 60 21.36 -9.82 -6.41
C THR A 60 22.58 -8.91 -6.63
N LYS A 61 23.57 -9.38 -7.39
CA LYS A 61 24.75 -8.55 -7.76
C LYS A 61 24.40 -7.34 -8.62
N THR A 62 23.22 -7.33 -9.26
CA THR A 62 22.72 -6.22 -10.07
C THR A 62 22.05 -5.15 -9.21
N GLY A 63 21.88 -5.39 -7.90
CA GLY A 63 21.29 -4.46 -6.94
C GLY A 63 19.78 -4.58 -6.79
N LYS A 64 19.12 -5.46 -7.55
CA LYS A 64 17.69 -5.72 -7.40
C LYS A 64 17.44 -6.67 -6.23
N SER A 65 16.39 -6.40 -5.46
CA SER A 65 15.95 -7.26 -4.36
C SER A 65 14.71 -8.06 -4.76
N TYR A 66 14.65 -9.29 -4.28
CA TYR A 66 13.54 -10.22 -4.47
C TYR A 66 13.23 -10.93 -3.15
N GLU A 67 12.04 -11.51 -3.04
CA GLU A 67 11.75 -12.47 -1.95
C GLU A 67 12.62 -13.73 -2.11
N ARG A 68 13.26 -14.19 -1.03
CA ARG A 68 14.17 -15.33 -1.06
C ARG A 68 13.51 -16.56 -1.65
N ALA A 69 12.30 -16.89 -1.23
CA ALA A 69 11.59 -18.07 -1.72
C ALA A 69 11.41 -18.02 -3.25
N SER A 70 10.99 -16.86 -3.76
CA SER A 70 10.73 -16.62 -5.18
C SER A 70 12.00 -16.73 -6.03
N ILE A 71 13.07 -16.02 -5.67
CA ILE A 71 14.31 -16.03 -6.46
C ILE A 71 15.01 -17.39 -6.39
N MET A 72 14.93 -18.09 -5.26
CA MET A 72 15.51 -19.43 -5.13
C MET A 72 14.82 -20.43 -6.06
N GLU A 73 13.48 -20.36 -6.19
CA GLU A 73 12.74 -21.18 -7.13
C GLU A 73 13.04 -20.80 -8.59
N HIS A 74 13.18 -19.50 -8.89
CA HIS A 74 13.62 -19.05 -10.21
C HIS A 74 14.98 -19.65 -10.57
N LEU A 75 15.98 -19.51 -9.70
CA LEU A 75 17.34 -19.99 -9.92
C LEU A 75 17.45 -21.51 -10.06
N ARG A 76 16.54 -22.28 -9.46
CA ARG A 76 16.44 -23.74 -9.67
C ARG A 76 16.03 -24.09 -11.10
N ARG A 77 15.17 -23.28 -11.72
CA ARG A 77 14.65 -23.52 -13.07
C ARG A 77 15.53 -22.86 -14.14
N HIS A 78 16.00 -21.65 -13.87
CA HIS A 78 16.77 -20.80 -14.76
C HIS A 78 17.88 -20.09 -13.96
N PRO A 79 19.16 -20.50 -14.09
CA PRO A 79 20.28 -19.92 -13.33
C PRO A 79 20.71 -18.55 -13.90
N SER A 80 19.77 -17.61 -13.93
CA SER A 80 19.91 -16.25 -14.46
C SER A 80 19.15 -15.26 -13.59
N ASP A 81 19.56 -13.99 -13.61
CA ASP A 81 18.81 -12.89 -13.00
C ASP A 81 17.47 -12.69 -13.75
N PRO A 82 16.32 -12.62 -13.06
CA PRO A 82 15.01 -12.48 -13.71
C PRO A 82 14.85 -11.21 -14.54
N LEU A 83 15.54 -10.12 -14.15
CA LEU A 83 15.47 -8.82 -14.82
C LEU A 83 16.52 -8.70 -15.93
N THR A 84 17.79 -8.96 -15.60
CA THR A 84 18.90 -8.71 -16.55
C THR A 84 19.21 -9.91 -17.45
N ARG A 85 18.75 -11.12 -17.07
CA ARG A 85 19.07 -12.41 -17.71
C ARG A 85 20.56 -12.78 -17.67
N GLU A 86 21.35 -12.06 -16.89
CA GLU A 86 22.75 -12.40 -16.67
C GLU A 86 22.87 -13.66 -15.80
N PRO A 87 23.92 -14.48 -15.97
CA PRO A 87 24.12 -15.66 -15.13
C PRO A 87 24.17 -15.28 -13.64
N LEU A 88 23.34 -15.94 -12.84
CA LEU A 88 23.23 -15.69 -11.40
C LEU A 88 23.13 -17.03 -10.67
N VAL A 89 23.86 -17.18 -9.56
CA VAL A 89 23.76 -18.37 -8.70
C VAL A 89 23.35 -18.02 -7.29
N ALA A 90 22.71 -18.96 -6.59
CA ALA A 90 22.15 -18.73 -5.25
C ALA A 90 23.20 -18.25 -4.22
N SER A 91 24.47 -18.65 -4.37
CA SER A 91 25.57 -18.20 -3.50
C SER A 91 25.98 -16.74 -3.70
N GLU A 92 25.55 -16.10 -4.79
CA GLU A 92 25.78 -14.67 -5.04
C GLU A 92 24.73 -13.78 -4.36
N LEU A 93 23.61 -14.36 -3.91
CA LEU A 93 22.57 -13.63 -3.18
C LEU A 93 23.10 -13.17 -1.81
N ARG A 94 22.70 -11.96 -1.42
CA ARG A 94 23.02 -11.40 -0.10
C ARG A 94 21.73 -10.98 0.60
N PRO A 95 21.58 -11.20 1.92
CA PRO A 95 20.43 -10.68 2.65
C PRO A 95 20.39 -9.15 2.59
N ASN A 96 19.22 -8.57 2.28
CA ASN A 96 19.02 -7.13 2.32
C ASN A 96 18.38 -6.74 3.67
N LEU A 97 19.21 -6.59 4.70
CA LEU A 97 18.74 -6.35 6.07
C LEU A 97 18.00 -5.01 6.22
N GLY A 98 18.43 -3.97 5.50
CA GLY A 98 17.80 -2.66 5.54
C GLY A 98 16.41 -2.66 4.91
N LEU A 99 16.26 -3.33 3.75
CA LEU A 99 14.96 -3.49 3.13
C LEU A 99 14.03 -4.37 3.98
N ARG A 100 14.57 -5.41 4.62
CA ARG A 100 13.78 -6.23 5.56
C ARG A 100 13.22 -5.38 6.70
N GLN A 101 14.06 -4.58 7.36
CA GLN A 101 13.60 -3.67 8.43
C GLN A 101 12.54 -2.68 7.94
N ALA A 102 12.69 -2.13 6.73
CA ALA A 102 11.69 -1.23 6.15
C ALA A 102 10.36 -1.94 5.83
N CYS A 103 10.41 -3.19 5.36
CA CYS A 103 9.21 -3.99 5.13
C CYS A 103 8.54 -4.37 6.46
N ASP A 104 9.31 -4.76 7.47
CA ASP A 104 8.82 -5.06 8.81
C ASP A 104 8.10 -3.84 9.42
N GLU A 105 8.74 -2.66 9.42
CA GLU A 105 8.14 -1.42 9.90
C GLU A 105 6.88 -1.03 9.10
N PHE A 106 6.88 -1.27 7.79
CA PHE A 106 5.71 -1.03 6.96
C PHE A 106 4.55 -1.94 7.38
N LEU A 107 4.78 -3.25 7.54
CA LEU A 107 3.76 -4.22 7.93
C LEU A 107 3.23 -3.97 9.35
N GLU A 108 4.08 -3.58 10.29
CA GLU A 108 3.67 -3.22 11.66
C GLU A 108 2.68 -2.05 11.67
N ASN A 109 2.90 -1.05 10.81
CA ASN A 109 2.03 0.11 10.67
C ASN A 109 0.83 -0.12 9.73
N ASN A 110 0.88 -1.19 8.92
CA ASN A 110 -0.08 -1.48 7.85
C ASN A 110 -0.47 -2.96 7.85
N GLY A 111 -1.02 -3.47 8.95
CA GLY A 111 -1.41 -4.88 9.07
C GLY A 111 -2.39 -5.38 8.00
N TRP A 112 -3.11 -4.48 7.32
CA TRP A 112 -3.95 -4.80 6.16
C TRP A 112 -3.17 -5.33 4.95
N ALA A 113 -1.86 -5.08 4.85
CA ALA A 113 -1.03 -5.46 3.72
C ALA A 113 -0.52 -6.92 3.79
N VAL A 114 -0.81 -7.64 4.88
CA VAL A 114 -0.38 -9.03 5.11
C VAL A 114 -1.22 -10.04 4.31
N ASP A 115 -2.46 -9.69 3.94
CA ASP A 115 -3.46 -10.61 3.36
C ASP A 115 -3.59 -10.53 1.82
N TRP A 116 -2.55 -10.09 1.09
CA TRP A 116 -2.55 -10.02 -0.39
C TRP A 116 -1.86 -11.20 -1.07
#